data_AF-A0A819Q9I4-F1
#
_entry.id   AF-A0A819Q9I4-F1
#
_cell.length_a   1.000
_cell.length_b   1.000
_cell.length_c   1.000
_cell.angle_alpha   90.00
_cell.angle_beta   90.00
_cell.angle_gamma   90.00
#
_symmetry.space_group_name_H-M   'P 1'
#
loop_
_entity.id
_entity.type
_entity.pdbx_description
1 polymer ?
#
loop_
_entity_poly.entity_id
_entity_poly.type
_entity_poly.pdbx_seq_one_letter_code
_entity_poly.pdbx_strand_id
1 'polypeptide(L)'
;MNSTKDKVYEGYVLSATIIEQTLSFEPSILLLIEDENLDTERTFIYNFPSEIGQRLIEEVFTIGTKMEILNPYLRIGSHDLKPGIRIDDFTSIEVQDESDKVINMCRCCGEENASKKCGKCNQALYCSKDCQIIDWKHYGHKLICKIAAQQ
;
A
#
# COMPACT_ATOMS: atom_id res chain seq x y z
N MET A 1 10.54 0.88 10.92
CA MET A 1 10.64 0.91 12.42
C MET A 1 11.28 -0.37 12.99
N ASN A 2 12.22 -0.32 13.96
CA ASN A 2 12.96 -1.52 14.43
C ASN A 2 12.64 -1.90 15.91
N SER A 3 11.39 -2.30 16.19
CA SER A 3 10.96 -2.78 17.52
C SER A 3 10.79 -4.30 17.52
N THR A 4 11.11 -4.94 18.65
CA THR A 4 10.85 -6.39 18.87
C THR A 4 9.57 -6.65 19.67
N LYS A 5 8.79 -5.60 19.95
CA LYS A 5 7.57 -5.66 20.75
C LYS A 5 6.49 -4.77 20.15
N ASP A 6 5.25 -5.17 20.38
CA ASP A 6 4.06 -4.39 20.12
C ASP A 6 4.15 -3.02 20.80
N LYS A 7 3.79 -1.97 20.09
CA LYS A 7 3.82 -0.60 20.59
C LYS A 7 2.83 0.30 19.84
N VAL A 8 2.02 1.02 20.59
CA VAL A 8 1.24 2.15 20.09
C VAL A 8 2.07 3.42 20.28
N TYR A 9 2.21 4.23 19.24
CA TYR A 9 2.89 5.51 19.31
C TYR A 9 1.88 6.64 19.53
N GLU A 10 1.42 6.79 20.77
CA GLU A 10 0.42 7.82 21.14
C GLU A 10 0.93 9.25 20.90
N GLY A 11 0.11 10.08 20.26
CA GLY A 11 0.42 11.46 19.91
C GLY A 11 1.27 11.62 18.64
N TYR A 12 1.49 10.54 17.88
CA TYR A 12 2.24 10.55 16.63
C TYR A 12 1.31 10.31 15.44
N VAL A 13 1.72 10.82 14.27
CA VAL A 13 1.09 10.58 12.97
C VAL A 13 2.12 9.93 12.07
N LEU A 14 1.73 8.84 11.40
CA LEU A 14 2.50 8.24 10.32
C LEU A 14 1.89 8.65 8.98
N SER A 15 2.59 9.52 8.25
CA SER A 15 2.23 9.90 6.88
C SER A 15 2.87 8.92 5.89
N ALA A 16 2.08 8.32 5.01
CA ALA A 16 2.58 7.31 4.07
C ALA A 16 1.78 7.27 2.77
N THR A 17 2.40 6.71 1.73
CA THR A 17 1.80 6.48 0.41
C THR A 17 1.58 4.99 0.19
N ILE A 18 0.44 4.59 -0.37
CA ILE A 18 0.19 3.19 -0.77
C ILE A 18 0.98 2.89 -2.05
N ILE A 19 1.89 1.92 -2.00
CA ILE A 19 2.85 1.64 -3.08
C ILE A 19 2.62 0.33 -3.84
N GLU A 20 1.70 -0.52 -3.39
CA GLU A 20 1.37 -1.78 -4.06
C GLU A 20 -0.13 -2.07 -3.99
N GLN A 21 -0.58 -2.98 -4.85
CA GLN A 21 -1.97 -3.44 -4.89
C GLN A 21 -2.48 -3.84 -3.50
N THR A 22 -3.60 -3.26 -3.12
CA THR A 22 -4.28 -3.54 -1.87
C THR A 22 -5.05 -4.85 -1.97
N LEU A 23 -5.02 -5.63 -0.90
CA LEU A 23 -5.66 -6.94 -0.83
C LEU A 23 -6.69 -6.92 0.29
N SER A 24 -7.95 -7.17 -0.04
CA SER A 24 -8.98 -7.43 0.97
C SER A 24 -9.04 -8.92 1.27
N PHE A 25 -9.01 -9.27 2.55
CA PHE A 25 -9.27 -10.62 3.05
C PHE A 25 -9.99 -10.51 4.37
N GLU A 26 -11.16 -11.11 4.53
CA GLU A 26 -11.86 -11.06 5.82
C GLU A 26 -10.97 -11.63 6.95
N PRO A 27 -10.68 -10.88 8.03
CA PRO A 27 -11.34 -9.64 8.49
C PRO A 27 -10.53 -8.33 8.32
N SER A 28 -9.60 -8.23 7.37
CA SER A 28 -8.73 -7.07 7.16
C SER A 28 -8.42 -6.69 5.71
N ILE A 29 -8.10 -5.41 5.50
CA ILE A 29 -7.45 -4.93 4.28
C ILE A 29 -5.93 -4.88 4.53
N LEU A 30 -5.14 -5.46 3.64
CA LEU A 30 -3.69 -5.34 3.62
C LEU A 30 -3.26 -4.27 2.62
N LEU A 31 -2.41 -3.37 3.12
CA LEU A 31 -1.71 -2.37 2.36
C LEU A 31 -0.21 -2.62 2.43
N LEU A 32 0.51 -2.19 1.40
CA LEU A 32 1.94 -1.93 1.48
C LEU A 32 2.14 -0.42 1.34
N ILE A 33 2.69 0.20 2.38
CA ILE A 33 2.88 1.65 2.44
C ILE A 33 4.36 1.99 2.49
N GLU A 34 4.71 3.16 1.97
CA GLU A 34 6.03 3.78 2.09
C GLU A 34 5.89 5.11 2.81
N ASP A 35 6.70 5.33 3.85
CA ASP A 35 6.72 6.57 4.62
C ASP A 35 7.66 7.63 4.00
N GLU A 36 7.74 8.80 4.64
CA GLU A 36 8.61 9.91 4.20
C GLU A 36 10.12 9.61 4.23
N ASN A 37 10.54 8.55 4.95
CA ASN A 37 11.92 8.10 5.02
C ASN A 37 12.23 7.00 3.99
N LEU A 38 11.27 6.67 3.11
CA LEU A 38 11.33 5.56 2.17
C LEU A 38 11.35 4.18 2.85
N ASP A 39 10.93 4.12 4.13
CA ASP A 39 10.72 2.85 4.81
C ASP A 39 9.40 2.24 4.35
N THR A 40 9.45 1.00 3.89
CA THR A 40 8.27 0.24 3.48
C THR A 40 7.76 -0.62 4.62
N GLU A 41 6.46 -0.53 4.92
CA GLU A 41 5.82 -1.31 5.98
C GLU A 41 4.52 -1.97 5.48
N ARG A 42 4.23 -3.18 5.98
CA ARG A 42 2.93 -3.83 5.77
C ARG A 42 1.94 -3.27 6.75
N THR A 43 0.74 -2.89 6.28
CA THR A 43 -0.29 -2.29 7.10
C THR A 43 -1.59 -3.07 6.99
N PHE A 44 -2.25 -3.34 8.12
CA PHE A 44 -3.45 -4.14 8.20
C PHE A 44 -4.57 -3.31 8.83
N ILE A 45 -5.64 -3.06 8.07
CA ILE A 45 -6.84 -2.36 8.53
C ILE A 45 -7.89 -3.38 8.92
N TYR A 46 -8.30 -3.37 10.18
CA TYR A 46 -9.37 -4.20 10.75
C TYR A 46 -10.60 -3.34 11.05
N ASN A 47 -11.72 -4.00 11.35
CA ASN A 47 -12.97 -3.38 11.82
C ASN A 47 -13.51 -2.27 10.90
N PHE A 48 -13.18 -2.30 9.60
CA PHE A 48 -13.83 -1.46 8.61
C PHE A 48 -15.26 -1.97 8.34
N PRO A 49 -16.20 -1.11 7.92
CA PRO A 49 -17.55 -1.56 7.59
C PRO A 49 -17.50 -2.52 6.38
N SER A 50 -17.87 -3.78 6.58
CA SER A 50 -17.67 -4.83 5.58
C SER A 50 -18.47 -4.58 4.30
N GLU A 51 -19.58 -3.83 4.38
CA GLU A 51 -20.41 -3.50 3.22
C GLU A 51 -19.69 -2.60 2.20
N ILE A 52 -18.68 -1.86 2.64
CA ILE A 52 -17.89 -0.96 1.79
C ILE A 52 -16.47 -1.47 1.52
N GLY A 53 -16.10 -2.65 2.02
CA GLY A 53 -14.74 -3.19 1.92
C GLY A 53 -14.20 -3.25 0.49
N GLN A 54 -15.03 -3.68 -0.47
CA GLN A 54 -14.65 -3.73 -1.88
C GLN A 54 -14.40 -2.33 -2.45
N ARG A 55 -15.29 -1.38 -2.15
CA ARG A 55 -15.15 0.01 -2.59
C ARG A 55 -13.91 0.66 -1.98
N LEU A 56 -13.58 0.35 -0.73
CA LEU A 56 -12.38 0.85 -0.07
C LEU A 56 -11.11 0.47 -0.83
N ILE A 57 -10.97 -0.77 -1.29
CA ILE A 57 -9.77 -1.19 -2.03
C ILE A 57 -9.74 -0.75 -3.50
N GLU A 58 -10.91 -0.49 -4.10
CA GLU A 58 -11.02 -0.09 -5.51
C GLU A 58 -10.94 1.42 -5.73
N GLU A 59 -11.41 2.21 -4.76
CA GLU A 59 -11.56 3.67 -4.92
C GLU A 59 -10.73 4.47 -3.92
N VAL A 60 -10.60 4.01 -2.67
CA VAL A 60 -9.97 4.79 -1.59
C VAL A 60 -8.50 4.40 -1.41
N PHE A 61 -8.24 3.17 -0.96
CA PHE A 61 -6.93 2.61 -0.73
C PHE A 61 -6.37 2.04 -2.03
N THR A 62 -6.00 2.93 -2.93
CA THR A 62 -5.40 2.60 -4.22
C THR A 62 -3.95 3.05 -4.27
N ILE A 63 -3.20 2.52 -5.23
CA ILE A 63 -1.80 2.88 -5.42
C ILE A 63 -1.68 4.39 -5.66
N GLY A 64 -0.76 5.04 -4.94
CA GLY A 64 -0.53 6.48 -4.96
C GLY A 64 -1.39 7.28 -3.98
N THR A 65 -2.38 6.65 -3.31
CA THR A 65 -3.14 7.30 -2.24
C THR A 65 -2.22 7.61 -1.07
N LYS A 66 -2.27 8.85 -0.59
CA LYS A 66 -1.59 9.29 0.63
C LYS A 66 -2.54 9.22 1.81
N MET A 67 -2.02 8.80 2.95
CA MET A 67 -2.80 8.64 4.17
C MET A 67 -1.98 9.00 5.40
N GLU A 68 -2.70 9.41 6.44
CA GLU A 68 -2.18 9.71 7.76
C GLU A 68 -2.80 8.73 8.75
N ILE A 69 -1.94 8.04 9.50
CA ILE A 69 -2.34 7.06 10.52
C ILE A 69 -2.05 7.67 11.89
N LEU A 70 -3.12 7.97 12.63
CA LEU A 70 -3.04 8.51 13.98
C LEU A 70 -2.71 7.40 14.98
N ASN A 71 -1.81 7.70 15.93
CA ASN A 71 -1.38 6.77 16.98
C ASN A 71 -0.98 5.39 16.42
N PRO A 72 -0.04 5.32 15.46
CA PRO A 72 0.21 4.09 14.71
C PRO A 72 0.58 2.95 15.67
N TYR A 73 -0.06 1.81 15.47
CA TYR A 73 0.17 0.62 16.27
C TYR A 73 1.08 -0.34 15.52
N LEU A 74 2.35 -0.35 15.90
CA LEU A 74 3.33 -1.34 15.46
C LEU A 74 3.07 -2.66 16.18
N ARG A 75 2.79 -3.70 15.41
CA ARG A 75 2.54 -5.05 15.92
C ARG A 75 3.52 -6.06 15.33
N ILE A 76 3.98 -6.98 16.16
CA ILE A 76 4.77 -8.14 15.74
C ILE A 76 3.81 -9.29 15.44
N GLY A 77 3.83 -9.79 14.21
CA GLY A 77 3.00 -10.91 13.78
C GLY A 77 3.31 -12.17 14.61
N SER A 78 2.27 -12.83 15.12
CA SER A 78 2.42 -14.02 15.98
C SER A 78 2.99 -15.24 15.25
N HIS A 79 2.85 -15.28 13.92
CA HIS A 79 3.26 -16.41 13.09
C HIS A 79 4.56 -16.15 12.32
N ASP A 80 4.71 -14.96 11.72
CA ASP A 80 5.88 -14.61 10.91
C ASP A 80 6.94 -13.84 11.70
N LEU A 81 6.63 -13.39 12.93
CA LEU A 81 7.48 -12.57 13.79
C LEU A 81 7.98 -11.28 13.13
N LYS A 82 7.27 -10.81 12.11
CA LYS A 82 7.63 -9.59 11.38
C LYS A 82 6.77 -8.41 11.85
N PRO A 83 7.33 -7.20 11.85
CA PRO A 83 6.55 -6.01 12.14
C PRO A 83 5.51 -5.74 11.03
N GLY A 84 4.49 -4.99 11.43
CA GLY A 84 3.56 -4.31 10.55
C GLY A 84 2.73 -3.30 11.34
N ILE A 85 2.15 -2.32 10.65
CA ILE A 85 1.20 -1.40 11.27
C ILE A 85 -0.16 -2.07 11.30
N ARG A 86 -0.77 -2.14 12.48
CA ARG A 86 -2.13 -2.64 12.67
C ARG A 86 -3.03 -1.45 12.96
N ILE A 87 -4.17 -1.41 12.29
CA ILE A 87 -5.18 -0.37 12.50
C ILE A 87 -6.46 -1.08 12.91
N ASP A 88 -6.80 -0.96 14.19
CA ASP A 88 -8.02 -1.57 14.75
C ASP A 88 -9.20 -0.58 14.80
N ASP A 89 -8.91 0.73 14.77
CA ASP A 89 -9.92 1.80 14.72
C ASP A 89 -9.87 2.45 13.34
N PHE A 90 -10.89 2.22 12.53
CA PHE A 90 -10.97 2.76 11.17
C PHE A 90 -11.00 4.30 11.15
N THR A 91 -11.40 4.94 12.26
CA THR A 91 -11.42 6.41 12.38
C THR A 91 -10.04 7.01 12.68
N SER A 92 -9.02 6.18 12.92
CA SER A 92 -7.63 6.63 13.10
C SER A 92 -6.87 6.86 11.78
N ILE A 93 -7.57 6.74 10.64
CA ILE A 93 -7.01 6.94 9.30
C ILE A 93 -7.67 8.15 8.67
N GLU A 94 -6.84 9.09 8.25
CA GLU A 94 -7.25 10.18 7.36
C GLU A 94 -6.61 9.96 5.99
N VAL A 95 -7.44 9.90 4.94
CA VAL A 95 -6.97 9.78 3.56
C VAL A 95 -6.92 11.19 2.98
N GLN A 96 -5.77 11.57 2.40
CA GLN A 96 -5.61 12.89 1.79
C GLN A 96 -6.47 13.01 0.52
N ASP A 97 -6.81 14.25 0.15
CA ASP A 97 -7.67 14.53 -1.01
C ASP A 97 -7.11 13.91 -2.30
N GLU A 98 -7.99 13.60 -3.26
CA GLU A 98 -7.59 13.04 -4.56
C GLU A 98 -6.61 13.94 -5.33
N SER A 99 -6.56 15.25 -5.03
CA SER A 99 -5.56 16.17 -5.58
C SER A 99 -4.13 15.90 -5.11
N ASP A 100 -3.96 15.27 -3.95
CA ASP A 100 -2.65 14.95 -3.37
C ASP A 100 -2.15 13.56 -3.76
N LYS A 101 -3.03 12.75 -4.37
CA LYS A 101 -2.73 11.41 -4.86
C LYS A 101 -1.69 11.43 -5.97
N VAL A 102 -0.77 10.48 -5.92
CA VAL A 102 0.20 10.27 -7.00
C VAL A 102 -0.50 9.60 -8.18
N ILE A 103 -1.00 10.41 -9.11
CA ILE A 103 -1.79 9.94 -10.25
C ILE A 103 -0.94 9.05 -11.16
N ASN A 104 -1.47 7.86 -11.48
CA ASN A 104 -0.78 6.88 -12.33
C ASN A 104 0.66 6.64 -11.84
N MET A 105 0.83 6.35 -10.56
CA MET A 105 2.16 6.19 -9.96
C MET A 105 2.98 5.10 -10.65
N CYS A 106 4.25 5.41 -10.92
CA CYS A 106 5.19 4.45 -11.44
C CYS A 106 5.53 3.43 -10.36
N ARG A 107 5.24 2.16 -10.64
CA ARG A 107 5.55 1.03 -9.74
C ARG A 107 7.05 0.90 -9.40
N CYS A 108 7.94 1.35 -10.28
CA CYS A 108 9.38 1.21 -10.09
C CYS A 108 10.00 2.33 -9.26
N CYS A 109 9.53 3.57 -9.42
CA CYS A 109 10.23 4.75 -8.89
C CYS A 109 9.30 5.76 -8.21
N GLY A 110 8.00 5.50 -8.08
CA GLY A 110 7.05 6.37 -7.40
C GLY A 110 6.65 7.64 -8.15
N GLU A 111 7.27 7.94 -9.28
CA GLU A 111 6.94 9.15 -10.08
C GLU A 111 5.51 9.11 -10.63
N GLU A 112 4.88 10.27 -10.71
CA GLU A 112 3.54 10.44 -11.26
C GLU A 112 3.48 10.28 -12.79
N ASN A 113 2.25 10.26 -13.32
CA ASN A 113 1.97 10.32 -14.76
C ASN A 113 2.60 9.18 -15.59
N ALA A 114 2.76 7.99 -14.98
CA ALA A 114 3.23 6.82 -15.68
C ALA A 114 2.21 6.36 -16.73
N SER A 115 2.64 6.32 -18.00
CA SER A 115 1.75 6.03 -19.13
C SER A 115 1.91 4.63 -19.70
N LYS A 116 2.99 3.91 -19.36
CA LYS A 116 3.29 2.60 -19.93
C LYS A 116 2.75 1.50 -19.03
N LYS A 117 1.92 0.61 -19.57
CA LYS A 117 1.39 -0.54 -18.84
C LYS A 117 2.28 -1.77 -19.03
N CYS A 118 2.35 -2.61 -18.00
CA CYS A 118 2.89 -3.96 -18.16
C CYS A 118 2.05 -4.73 -19.19
N GLY A 119 2.62 -5.13 -20.32
CA GLY A 119 1.88 -5.84 -21.37
C GLY A 119 1.35 -7.22 -20.98
N LYS A 120 1.72 -7.76 -19.81
CA LYS A 120 1.22 -9.04 -19.31
C LYS A 120 0.05 -8.88 -18.33
N CYS A 121 0.19 -8.05 -17.29
CA CYS A 121 -0.86 -7.86 -16.30
C CYS A 121 -1.79 -6.69 -16.57
N ASN A 122 -1.38 -5.70 -17.39
CA ASN A 122 -2.07 -4.43 -17.61
C ASN A 122 -2.38 -3.59 -16.35
N GLN A 123 -1.87 -4.00 -15.18
CA GLN A 123 -2.09 -3.35 -13.89
C GLN A 123 -0.94 -2.42 -13.51
N ALA A 124 0.31 -2.89 -13.63
CA ALA A 124 1.48 -2.09 -13.28
C ALA A 124 1.76 -0.98 -14.31
N LEU A 125 2.04 0.22 -13.82
CA LEU A 125 2.36 1.40 -14.61
C LEU A 125 3.84 1.80 -14.47
N TYR A 126 4.42 2.30 -15.57
CA TYR A 126 5.81 2.74 -15.64
C TYR A 126 5.95 4.04 -16.43
N CYS A 127 6.79 4.96 -15.92
CA CYS A 127 7.14 6.18 -16.64
C CYS A 127 8.02 5.88 -17.86
N SER A 128 8.84 4.82 -17.80
CA SER A 128 9.80 4.44 -18.84
C SER A 128 9.89 2.93 -19.03
N LYS A 129 10.46 2.52 -20.17
CA LYS A 129 10.78 1.10 -20.43
C LYS A 129 11.88 0.61 -19.47
N ASP A 130 12.77 1.50 -19.05
CA ASP A 130 13.86 1.16 -18.13
C ASP A 130 13.31 0.84 -16.74
N CYS A 131 12.37 1.64 -16.23
CA CYS A 131 11.63 1.34 -15.00
C CYS A 131 10.93 -0.01 -15.06
N GLN A 132 10.28 -0.35 -16.18
CA GLN A 132 9.67 -1.66 -16.36
C GLN A 132 10.70 -2.81 -16.32
N ILE A 133 11.87 -2.62 -16.94
CA ILE A 133 12.95 -3.63 -16.94
C ILE A 133 13.53 -3.79 -15.53
N ILE A 134 13.74 -2.69 -14.82
CA ILE A 134 14.27 -2.69 -13.46
C ILE A 134 13.31 -3.40 -12.52
N ASP A 135 12.03 -3.03 -12.52
CA ASP A 135 11.03 -3.67 -11.68
C ASP A 135 10.90 -5.18 -11.99
N TRP A 136 10.94 -5.55 -13.27
CA TRP A 136 10.89 -6.95 -13.68
C TRP A 136 12.08 -7.78 -13.21
N LYS A 137 13.30 -7.23 -13.30
CA LYS A 137 14.55 -7.96 -13.02
C LYS A 137 15.02 -7.87 -11.57
N HIS A 138 14.77 -6.74 -10.91
CA HIS A 138 15.36 -6.39 -9.62
C HIS A 138 14.31 -6.28 -8.50
N TYR A 139 13.14 -5.71 -8.77
CA TYR A 139 12.10 -5.52 -7.74
C TYR A 139 11.03 -6.60 -7.74
N GLY A 140 11.17 -7.60 -8.62
CA GLY A 140 10.45 -8.86 -8.50
C GLY A 140 9.02 -8.82 -9.04
N HIS A 141 8.62 -7.83 -9.84
CA HIS A 141 7.30 -7.86 -10.48
C HIS A 141 7.05 -9.15 -11.26
N LYS A 142 8.09 -9.77 -11.84
CA LYS A 142 8.00 -11.09 -12.49
C LYS A 142 7.35 -12.16 -11.60
N LEU A 143 7.58 -12.11 -10.29
CA LEU A 143 7.08 -13.08 -9.31
C LEU A 143 5.58 -12.92 -9.03
N ILE A 144 5.08 -11.68 -9.13
CA ILE A 144 3.69 -11.34 -8.79
C ILE A 144 2.85 -10.92 -9.99
N CYS A 145 3.44 -10.84 -11.19
CA CYS A 145 2.75 -10.48 -12.42
C CYS A 145 1.77 -11.58 -12.84
N LYS A 146 0.52 -11.42 -12.39
CA LYS A 146 -0.63 -12.24 -12.78
C LYS A 146 -1.28 -11.66 -14.03
N ILE A 147 -1.78 -12.51 -14.92
CA ILE A 147 -2.56 -12.06 -16.10
C ILE A 147 -3.81 -11.38 -15.55
N ALA A 148 -4.15 -10.19 -16.05
CA ALA A 148 -5.48 -9.63 -15.78
C ALA A 148 -6.49 -10.65 -16.30
N ALA A 149 -7.25 -11.28 -15.40
CA ALA A 149 -8.45 -11.97 -15.81
C ALA A 149 -9.27 -10.93 -16.56
N GLN A 150 -9.43 -11.12 -17.87
CA GLN A 150 -10.37 -10.36 -18.66
C GLN A 150 -11.74 -10.65 -18.03
N GLN A 151 -12.27 -9.69 -17.29
CA GLN A 151 -13.70 -9.65 -16.99
C GLN A 151 -14.43 -9.24 -18.27
#